data_AF-A0A251S232-F1
#
_entry.id   AF-A0A251S232-F1
#
_cell.length_a   1.000
_cell.length_b   1.000
_cell.length_c   1.000
_cell.angle_alpha   90.00
_cell.angle_beta   90.00
_cell.angle_gamma   90.00
#
_symmetry.space_group_name_H-M   'P 1'
#
loop_
_entity.id
_entity.type
_entity.pdbx_description
1 polymer ?
#
loop_
_entity_poly.entity_id
_entity_poly.type
_entity_poly.pdbx_seq_one_letter_code
_entity_poly.pdbx_strand_id
1 'polypeptide(L)'
;MSPSHVSASFCLGLPKKFCDAHMPKQDETIVLVDEDGKEFNTKFLVEKTGLSSGWRAFSIGHKLREGDALVFQLIDSWKFKVYIVRVHSLNATVTVSRNQIEFGLRNSEIAEDMDIDSHQQNVQDKALVVLDQSGDGYADSDVLDGLRFSQSVLDFNDIQNIDDFSIVVDDLVVDSEIPKHFRIKYYELCHSQKSYLHENLLKGFNVKLAVGIILETVTIADAIKACKVDIARDDLATWDKTLKAFEDLGMKVGFLRARLCKLVGLLFELNELLEAKKNEQVKAEEEMRRVREVIKNLDVEIESLELKGKNLELAFCTEANAPW
;
A
#
# COMPACT_ATOMS: atom_id res chain seq x y z
N MET A 1 -2.91 -5.28 19.25
CA MET A 1 -3.84 -5.28 20.40
C MET A 1 -4.20 -6.71 20.73
N SER A 2 -4.11 -7.12 22.00
CA SER A 2 -4.45 -8.49 22.44
C SER A 2 -5.91 -8.54 22.96
N PRO A 3 -6.49 -9.75 23.15
CA PRO A 3 -7.86 -9.91 23.67
C PRO A 3 -8.08 -9.22 25.03
N SER A 4 -7.05 -9.18 25.90
CA SER A 4 -7.13 -8.51 27.21
C SER A 4 -7.39 -7.00 27.09
N HIS A 5 -6.91 -6.37 26.01
CA HIS A 5 -7.03 -4.93 25.80
C HIS A 5 -8.38 -4.51 25.18
N VAL A 6 -9.10 -5.44 24.53
CA VAL A 6 -10.26 -5.12 23.67
C VAL A 6 -11.55 -5.85 24.10
N SER A 7 -11.47 -7.04 24.70
CA SER A 7 -12.65 -7.87 24.97
C SER A 7 -12.73 -8.42 26.39
N ALA A 8 -11.60 -8.73 27.05
CA ALA A 8 -11.64 -9.43 28.35
C ALA A 8 -11.50 -8.52 29.59
N SER A 9 -10.56 -7.55 29.60
CA SER A 9 -10.26 -6.76 30.81
C SER A 9 -10.23 -5.25 30.62
N PHE A 10 -10.27 -4.77 29.37
CA PHE A 10 -10.19 -3.35 28.99
C PHE A 10 -9.10 -2.58 29.75
N CYS A 11 -7.94 -3.20 29.93
CA CYS A 11 -6.79 -2.60 30.59
C CYS A 11 -5.65 -2.57 29.58
N LEU A 12 -5.19 -1.38 29.20
CA LEU A 12 -4.06 -1.23 28.28
C LEU A 12 -2.79 -1.02 29.11
N GLY A 13 -1.91 -2.03 29.13
CA GLY A 13 -0.60 -1.92 29.75
C GLY A 13 0.33 -1.03 28.92
N LEU A 14 1.02 -0.10 29.58
CA LEU A 14 2.02 0.76 28.97
C LEU A 14 3.43 0.31 29.40
N PRO A 15 4.48 0.53 28.59
CA PRO A 15 5.84 0.17 28.97
C PRO A 15 6.28 0.87 30.26
N LYS A 16 6.72 0.11 31.25
CA LYS A 16 7.07 0.63 32.60
C LYS A 16 8.09 1.78 32.56
N LYS A 17 9.16 1.64 31.78
CA LYS A 17 10.19 2.69 31.62
C LYS A 17 9.60 4.00 31.06
N PHE A 18 8.62 3.90 30.17
CA PHE A 18 7.93 5.06 29.62
C PHE A 18 7.05 5.72 30.69
N CYS A 19 6.34 4.91 31.48
CA CYS A 19 5.53 5.42 32.58
C CYS A 19 6.35 6.16 33.64
N ASP A 20 7.50 5.61 34.04
CA ASP A 20 8.35 6.21 35.06
C ASP A 20 8.89 7.59 34.65
N ALA A 21 9.09 7.81 33.34
CA ALA A 21 9.64 9.05 32.80
C ALA A 21 8.58 10.11 32.46
N HIS A 22 7.39 9.70 31.99
CA HIS A 22 6.43 10.60 31.34
C HIS A 22 5.02 10.57 31.92
N MET A 23 4.72 9.68 32.87
CA MET A 23 3.37 9.51 33.41
C MET A 23 3.23 10.06 34.85
N PRO A 24 2.00 10.32 35.30
CA PRO A 24 1.72 10.73 36.67
C PRO A 24 2.23 9.69 37.69
N LYS A 25 2.76 10.17 38.82
CA LYS A 25 3.22 9.31 39.93
C LYS A 25 2.09 8.82 40.84
N GLN A 26 0.87 9.32 40.62
CA GLN A 26 -0.35 8.94 41.32
C GLN A 26 -1.44 8.65 40.28
N ASP A 27 -2.48 7.94 40.69
CA ASP A 27 -3.62 7.66 39.82
C ASP A 27 -4.29 8.97 39.36
N GLU A 28 -4.22 9.26 38.07
CA GLU A 28 -4.62 10.56 37.53
C GLU A 28 -5.34 10.39 36.18
N THR A 29 -6.10 11.41 35.80
CA THR A 29 -6.75 11.46 34.50
C THR A 29 -5.77 11.92 33.44
N ILE A 30 -5.67 11.15 32.36
CA ILE A 30 -4.92 11.48 31.15
C ILE A 30 -5.89 11.65 29.97
N VAL A 31 -5.48 12.42 28.97
CA VAL A 31 -6.30 12.74 27.81
C VAL A 31 -5.77 12.04 26.56
N LEU A 32 -6.63 11.33 25.84
CA LEU A 32 -6.34 10.76 24.52
C LEU A 32 -7.02 11.60 23.44
N VAL A 33 -6.29 12.00 22.42
CA VAL A 33 -6.78 12.77 21.26
C VAL A 33 -6.73 11.87 20.04
N ASP A 34 -7.84 11.70 19.35
CA ASP A 34 -7.89 10.89 18.12
C ASP A 34 -7.38 11.66 16.88
N GLU A 35 -7.46 11.01 15.71
CA GLU A 35 -7.05 11.58 14.42
C GLU A 35 -7.90 12.79 14.00
N ASP A 36 -9.17 12.83 14.43
CA ASP A 36 -10.12 13.92 14.17
C ASP A 36 -9.99 15.08 15.19
N GLY A 37 -9.09 14.95 16.16
CA GLY A 37 -8.85 15.96 17.20
C GLY A 37 -9.80 15.89 18.39
N LYS A 38 -10.60 14.83 18.52
CA LYS A 38 -11.54 14.65 19.64
C LYS A 38 -10.84 14.09 20.86
N GLU A 39 -11.17 14.65 22.02
CA GLU A 39 -10.54 14.31 23.30
C GLU A 39 -11.35 13.28 24.09
N PHE A 40 -10.65 12.34 24.72
CA PHE A 40 -11.19 11.27 25.54
C PHE A 40 -10.42 11.13 26.84
N ASN A 41 -11.11 11.30 27.96
CA ASN A 41 -10.51 11.18 29.28
C ASN A 41 -10.39 9.71 29.70
N THR A 42 -9.20 9.32 30.14
CA THR A 42 -8.93 7.97 30.65
C THR A 42 -8.17 8.04 31.97
N LYS A 43 -8.38 7.07 32.85
CA LYS A 43 -7.69 7.01 34.14
C LYS A 43 -6.44 6.13 34.03
N PHE A 44 -5.28 6.71 34.32
CA PHE A 44 -4.03 5.97 34.47
C PHE A 44 -3.93 5.43 35.89
N LEU A 45 -3.64 4.14 36.04
CA LEU A 45 -3.41 3.50 37.32
C LEU A 45 -1.93 3.17 37.43
N VAL A 46 -1.26 3.73 38.44
CA VAL A 46 0.20 3.56 38.62
C VAL A 46 0.52 2.11 38.95
N GLU A 47 -0.25 1.51 39.86
CA GLU A 47 -0.08 0.13 40.33
C GLU A 47 -0.18 -0.89 39.18
N LYS A 48 -1.06 -0.61 38.20
CA LYS A 48 -1.27 -1.47 37.02
C LYS A 48 -0.46 -1.03 35.81
N THR A 49 0.28 0.08 35.92
CA THR A 49 1.08 0.67 34.83
C THR A 49 0.29 0.74 33.53
N GLY A 50 -0.94 1.25 33.58
CA GLY A 50 -1.86 1.15 32.45
C GLY A 50 -3.13 1.97 32.55
N LEU A 51 -3.84 2.04 31.42
CA LEU A 51 -5.11 2.75 31.28
C LEU A 51 -6.27 1.85 31.66
N SER A 52 -7.21 2.42 32.41
CA SER A 52 -8.34 1.69 32.97
C SER A 52 -9.69 2.34 32.61
N SER A 53 -10.33 3.04 33.55
CA SER A 53 -11.58 3.76 33.32
C SER A 53 -11.45 4.71 32.13
N GLY A 54 -12.45 4.75 31.25
CA GLY A 54 -12.40 5.52 30.00
C GLY A 54 -11.75 4.81 28.81
N TRP A 55 -10.81 3.88 29.04
CA TRP A 55 -10.20 3.08 27.96
C TRP A 55 -11.23 2.23 27.20
N ARG A 56 -12.15 1.60 27.94
CA ARG A 56 -13.24 0.82 27.35
C ARG A 56 -14.11 1.66 26.39
N ALA A 57 -14.44 2.89 26.79
CA ALA A 57 -15.26 3.78 25.98
C ALA A 57 -14.52 4.20 24.70
N PHE A 58 -13.22 4.51 24.82
CA PHE A 58 -12.36 4.79 23.67
C PHE A 58 -12.27 3.58 22.72
N SER A 59 -11.99 2.39 23.24
CA SER A 59 -11.88 1.16 22.45
C SER A 59 -13.17 0.83 21.69
N ILE A 60 -14.34 0.99 22.33
CA ILE A 60 -15.65 0.77 21.69
C ILE A 60 -15.95 1.86 20.66
N GLY A 61 -15.70 3.13 21.00
CA GLY A 61 -15.94 4.26 20.11
C GLY A 61 -15.16 4.16 18.80
N HIS A 62 -13.92 3.68 18.86
CA HIS A 62 -13.05 3.52 17.70
C HIS A 62 -13.10 2.11 17.06
N LYS A 63 -13.98 1.22 17.56
CA LYS A 63 -14.17 -0.16 17.09
C LYS A 63 -12.86 -0.95 16.99
N LEU A 64 -11.97 -0.78 17.97
CA LEU A 64 -10.68 -1.48 18.00
C LEU A 64 -10.90 -2.99 18.03
N ARG A 65 -10.06 -3.74 17.31
CA ARG A 65 -10.08 -5.20 17.24
C ARG A 65 -8.75 -5.78 17.69
N GLU A 66 -8.76 -7.08 17.97
CA GLU A 66 -7.52 -7.83 18.10
C GLU A 66 -6.67 -7.68 16.83
N GLY A 67 -5.37 -7.53 17.01
CA GLY A 67 -4.43 -7.25 15.92
C GLY A 67 -4.15 -5.76 15.71
N ASP A 68 -5.15 -4.86 15.83
CA ASP A 68 -4.95 -3.42 15.61
C ASP A 68 -3.79 -2.89 16.48
N ALA A 69 -3.03 -1.91 16.01
CA ALA A 69 -1.96 -1.26 16.75
C ALA A 69 -2.31 0.20 17.04
N LEU A 70 -1.81 0.70 18.16
CA LEU A 70 -2.02 2.06 18.62
C LEU A 70 -0.67 2.72 18.82
N VAL A 71 -0.50 3.91 18.26
CA VAL A 71 0.69 4.73 18.45
C VAL A 71 0.30 5.91 19.32
N PHE A 72 0.93 6.03 20.48
CA PHE A 72 0.72 7.13 21.42
C PHE A 72 1.85 8.15 21.27
N GLN A 73 1.51 9.35 20.82
CA GLN A 73 2.40 10.49 20.75
C GLN A 73 2.09 11.42 21.92
N LEU A 74 3.04 11.63 22.83
CA LEU A 74 2.89 12.62 23.89
C LEU A 74 2.92 14.03 23.28
N ILE A 75 1.83 14.78 23.40
CA ILE A 75 1.69 16.14 22.83
C ILE A 75 1.63 17.24 23.88
N ASP A 76 1.25 16.90 25.11
CA ASP A 76 1.30 17.79 26.28
C ASP A 76 1.37 16.93 27.55
N SER A 77 1.52 17.55 28.71
CA SER A 77 1.54 16.89 30.03
C SER A 77 0.31 15.98 30.18
N TRP A 78 0.56 14.68 30.13
CA TRP A 78 -0.47 13.62 30.24
C TRP A 78 -1.56 13.68 29.16
N LYS A 79 -1.23 14.25 28.00
CA LYS A 79 -2.09 14.32 26.83
C LYS A 79 -1.41 13.64 25.64
N PHE A 80 -2.06 12.65 25.07
CA PHE A 80 -1.54 11.82 24.00
C PHE A 80 -2.39 11.95 22.75
N LYS A 81 -1.75 12.18 21.60
CA LYS A 81 -2.38 11.92 20.31
C LYS A 81 -2.25 10.45 19.97
N VAL A 82 -3.35 9.82 19.56
CA VAL A 82 -3.44 8.38 19.33
C VAL A 82 -3.71 8.13 17.85
N TYR A 83 -2.83 7.38 17.20
CA TYR A 83 -2.99 6.91 15.82
C TYR A 83 -3.36 5.43 15.81
N ILE A 84 -4.32 5.03 14.99
CA ILE A 84 -4.86 3.68 14.98
C ILE A 84 -4.45 2.97 13.68
N VAL A 85 -3.56 1.99 13.78
CA VAL A 85 -3.12 1.15 12.67
C VAL A 85 -3.95 -0.14 12.67
N ARG A 86 -4.91 -0.27 11.76
CA ARG A 86 -5.84 -1.41 11.74
C ARG A 86 -5.28 -2.59 10.98
N VAL A 87 -5.37 -3.80 11.56
CA VAL A 87 -4.89 -5.04 10.90
C VAL A 87 -5.76 -5.43 9.70
N HIS A 88 -7.03 -5.00 9.66
CA HIS A 88 -7.97 -5.38 8.60
C HIS A 88 -8.23 -4.27 7.55
N SER A 89 -7.53 -3.14 7.61
CA SER A 89 -7.61 -2.12 6.54
C SER A 89 -6.85 -2.51 5.28
N LEU A 90 -6.20 -3.68 5.26
CA LEU A 90 -5.69 -4.31 4.03
C LEU A 90 -6.76 -5.17 3.30
N ASN A 91 -7.94 -5.41 3.89
CA ASN A 91 -8.92 -6.37 3.34
C ASN A 91 -10.37 -5.86 3.21
N ALA A 92 -10.64 -4.55 3.26
CA ALA A 92 -12.01 -4.05 3.13
C ALA A 92 -12.15 -2.79 2.25
N THR A 93 -11.69 -2.89 1.00
CA THR A 93 -12.44 -2.50 -0.23
C THR A 93 -11.74 -3.13 -1.43
N VAL A 94 -11.78 -4.46 -1.51
CA VAL A 94 -11.62 -5.20 -2.77
C VAL A 94 -12.85 -6.10 -2.89
N THR A 95 -14.01 -5.50 -3.12
CA THR A 95 -14.96 -6.08 -4.07
C THR A 95 -14.46 -5.70 -5.47
N VAL A 96 -13.27 -6.18 -5.83
CA VAL A 96 -12.99 -6.47 -7.24
C VAL A 96 -13.58 -7.84 -7.46
N SER A 97 -14.59 -7.85 -8.31
CA SER A 97 -15.15 -9.04 -8.94
C SER A 97 -14.10 -10.13 -9.11
N ARG A 98 -14.35 -11.27 -8.48
CA ARG A 98 -13.52 -12.48 -8.51
C ARG A 98 -13.50 -13.18 -9.88
N ASN A 99 -13.74 -12.48 -10.98
CA ASN A 99 -13.77 -13.06 -12.31
C ASN A 99 -12.89 -12.24 -13.26
N GLN A 100 -11.95 -12.94 -13.90
CA GLN A 100 -10.97 -12.50 -14.91
C GLN A 100 -9.64 -11.95 -14.38
N ILE A 101 -8.80 -12.84 -13.84
CA ILE A 101 -7.40 -12.95 -14.34
C ILE A 101 -7.07 -14.44 -14.42
N GLU A 102 -7.44 -15.04 -15.55
CA GLU A 102 -6.78 -16.21 -16.10
C GLU A 102 -5.58 -15.64 -16.88
N PHE A 103 -4.35 -15.74 -16.36
CA PHE A 103 -3.16 -15.63 -17.21
C PHE A 103 -1.94 -16.28 -16.54
N GLY A 104 -1.65 -17.51 -16.96
CA GLY A 104 -0.32 -17.88 -17.41
C GLY A 104 0.75 -18.23 -16.35
N LEU A 105 0.52 -19.25 -15.55
CA LEU A 105 1.62 -20.17 -15.21
C LEU A 105 1.50 -21.38 -16.15
N ARG A 106 2.13 -21.28 -17.33
CA ARG A 106 2.41 -22.45 -18.15
C ARG A 106 3.49 -23.26 -17.44
N ASN A 107 3.09 -24.43 -16.97
CA ASN A 107 3.99 -25.52 -16.69
C ASN A 107 4.83 -25.82 -17.94
N SER A 108 6.15 -25.91 -17.77
CA SER A 108 6.98 -26.74 -18.64
C SER A 108 7.61 -27.78 -17.74
N GLU A 109 7.13 -29.00 -17.88
CA GLU A 109 7.70 -30.23 -17.34
C GLU A 109 9.10 -30.43 -17.93
N ILE A 110 10.07 -30.74 -17.06
CA ILE A 110 11.01 -31.83 -17.31
C ILE A 110 11.08 -32.61 -16.00
N ALA A 111 10.54 -33.83 -16.04
CA ALA A 111 10.65 -34.84 -15.01
C ALA A 111 12.02 -35.53 -15.11
N GLU A 112 12.64 -35.82 -13.98
CA GLU A 112 13.31 -37.11 -13.76
C GLU A 112 13.00 -37.59 -12.33
N ASP A 113 12.64 -38.87 -12.26
CA ASP A 113 12.24 -39.67 -11.10
C ASP A 113 13.26 -39.67 -9.96
N MET A 114 12.76 -39.75 -8.72
CA MET A 114 13.00 -40.93 -7.88
C MET A 114 12.07 -40.93 -6.65
N ASP A 115 11.40 -42.08 -6.50
CA ASP A 115 10.55 -42.52 -5.40
C ASP A 115 11.12 -42.24 -3.99
N ILE A 116 10.23 -42.05 -3.00
CA ILE A 116 9.92 -43.08 -2.00
C ILE A 116 8.86 -42.58 -1.00
N ASP A 117 8.00 -43.54 -0.70
CA ASP A 117 6.78 -43.56 0.06
C ASP A 117 6.86 -43.06 1.52
N SER A 118 5.67 -42.69 1.96
CA SER A 118 5.20 -42.30 3.27
C SER A 118 5.54 -43.27 4.42
N HIS A 119 5.75 -42.72 5.62
CA HIS A 119 5.19 -43.31 6.84
C HIS A 119 4.99 -42.27 7.96
N GLN A 120 3.74 -42.23 8.44
CA GLN A 120 3.27 -41.53 9.64
C GLN A 120 3.86 -42.15 10.91
N GLN A 121 4.16 -41.34 11.93
CA GLN A 121 3.84 -41.58 13.36
C GLN A 121 4.31 -40.37 14.19
N ASN A 122 3.40 -39.57 14.74
CA ASN A 122 2.67 -39.71 16.01
C ASN A 122 3.50 -39.30 17.24
N VAL A 123 3.04 -38.21 17.85
CA VAL A 123 3.58 -37.54 19.04
C VAL A 123 3.14 -38.29 20.30
N GLN A 124 4.06 -38.57 21.22
CA GLN A 124 3.74 -38.79 22.64
C GLN A 124 4.83 -38.24 23.57
N ASP A 125 4.34 -37.60 24.63
CA ASP A 125 5.03 -36.95 25.76
C ASP A 125 6.13 -37.77 26.45
N LYS A 126 7.14 -37.08 27.01
CA LYS A 126 7.50 -37.20 28.45
C LYS A 126 8.61 -36.24 28.92
N ALA A 127 8.56 -35.99 30.21
CA ALA A 127 9.21 -34.94 30.99
C ALA A 127 10.69 -35.17 31.37
N LEU A 128 11.37 -34.04 31.63
CA LEU A 128 12.30 -33.73 32.73
C LEU A 128 13.32 -34.80 33.20
N VAL A 129 14.62 -34.59 32.94
CA VAL A 129 15.72 -34.94 33.87
C VAL A 129 16.88 -33.93 33.75
N VAL A 130 17.39 -33.49 34.91
CA VAL A 130 18.63 -32.72 35.12
C VAL A 130 19.84 -33.65 35.17
N LEU A 131 20.97 -33.29 34.55
CA LEU A 131 22.31 -33.66 35.02
C LEU A 131 23.39 -32.72 34.42
N ASP A 132 24.39 -32.47 35.25
CA ASP A 132 25.51 -31.53 35.14
C ASP A 132 26.78 -32.21 34.55
N GLN A 133 27.70 -31.36 34.09
CA GLN A 133 29.15 -31.57 33.84
C GLN A 133 29.68 -31.99 32.44
N SER A 134 30.40 -31.01 31.86
CA SER A 134 31.73 -31.09 31.22
C SER A 134 31.95 -31.88 29.93
N GLY A 135 32.51 -31.19 28.92
CA GLY A 135 33.16 -31.80 27.75
C GLY A 135 33.21 -30.87 26.55
N ASP A 136 34.41 -30.44 26.18
CA ASP A 136 34.73 -29.57 25.03
C ASP A 136 34.35 -30.16 23.66
N GLY A 137 34.02 -29.26 22.71
CA GLY A 137 34.43 -29.42 21.32
C GLY A 137 33.34 -29.71 20.28
N TYR A 138 33.22 -28.75 19.34
CA TYR A 138 32.69 -28.83 17.97
C TYR A 138 31.17 -28.75 17.74
N ALA A 139 30.80 -27.57 17.21
CA ALA A 139 29.91 -27.33 16.07
C ALA A 139 28.69 -28.24 15.92
N ASP A 140 27.54 -27.76 16.37
CA ASP A 140 26.41 -27.40 15.52
C ASP A 140 25.31 -26.85 16.44
N SER A 141 24.94 -25.58 16.25
CA SER A 141 23.89 -24.93 17.03
C SER A 141 23.17 -23.96 16.12
N ASP A 142 22.47 -24.52 15.15
CA ASP A 142 21.18 -23.97 14.78
C ASP A 142 20.34 -23.77 16.05
N VAL A 143 19.60 -22.66 16.08
CA VAL A 143 18.69 -22.18 17.14
C VAL A 143 19.33 -21.23 18.18
N LEU A 144 19.39 -19.96 17.79
CA LEU A 144 18.64 -18.91 18.48
C LEU A 144 18.32 -17.81 17.46
N ASP A 145 17.13 -17.92 16.89
CA ASP A 145 16.51 -16.98 15.95
C ASP A 145 16.02 -15.73 16.72
N GLY A 146 16.95 -15.10 17.45
CA GLY A 146 16.73 -13.92 18.26
C GLY A 146 17.32 -12.68 17.60
N LEU A 147 16.68 -11.52 17.83
CA LEU A 147 17.20 -10.22 17.43
C LEU A 147 18.63 -10.05 17.96
N ARG A 148 19.60 -10.01 17.03
CA ARG A 148 21.02 -9.82 17.37
C ARG A 148 21.27 -8.33 17.54
N PHE A 149 21.95 -7.95 18.62
CA PHE A 149 22.49 -6.61 18.76
C PHE A 149 23.65 -6.43 17.77
N SER A 150 23.62 -5.35 17.00
CA SER A 150 24.73 -5.03 16.09
C SER A 150 25.93 -4.57 16.90
N GLN A 151 27.10 -5.18 16.68
CA GLN A 151 28.37 -4.73 17.28
C GLN A 151 28.98 -3.54 16.52
N SER A 152 28.56 -3.30 15.27
CA SER A 152 28.92 -2.12 14.46
C SER A 152 28.11 -2.11 13.17
N VAL A 153 27.38 -1.02 12.88
CA VAL A 153 26.77 -0.78 11.56
C VAL A 153 27.85 -0.26 10.63
N LEU A 154 28.05 -0.90 9.47
CA LEU A 154 28.99 -0.43 8.44
C LEU A 154 28.50 0.90 7.86
N ASP A 155 29.44 1.80 7.52
CA ASP A 155 29.08 2.97 6.73
C ASP A 155 28.58 2.51 5.35
N PHE A 156 27.51 3.14 4.85
CA PHE A 156 26.90 2.67 3.60
C PHE A 156 27.87 2.74 2.40
N ASN A 157 28.88 3.61 2.45
CA ASN A 157 29.88 3.71 1.39
C ASN A 157 30.82 2.49 1.32
N ASP A 158 30.93 1.71 2.40
CA ASP A 158 31.81 0.54 2.47
C ASP A 158 31.12 -0.75 2.00
N ILE A 159 29.82 -0.71 1.72
CA ILE A 159 29.01 -1.86 1.30
C ILE A 159 29.19 -2.07 -0.21
N GLN A 160 29.81 -3.18 -0.61
CA GLN A 160 30.02 -3.52 -2.02
C GLN A 160 28.99 -4.49 -2.58
N ASN A 161 28.45 -5.37 -1.73
CA ASN A 161 27.51 -6.41 -2.12
C ASN A 161 26.34 -6.50 -1.13
N ILE A 162 25.35 -7.33 -1.46
CA ILE A 162 24.19 -7.55 -0.60
C ILE A 162 24.52 -8.37 0.66
N ASP A 163 25.56 -9.21 0.63
CA ASP A 163 25.95 -10.05 1.77
C ASP A 163 26.51 -9.20 2.92
N ASP A 164 27.11 -8.04 2.61
CA ASP A 164 27.59 -7.04 3.56
C ASP A 164 26.47 -6.09 4.03
N PHE A 165 25.27 -6.18 3.45
CA PHE A 165 24.14 -5.31 3.78
C PHE A 165 23.29 -5.92 4.90
N SER A 166 23.24 -5.22 6.03
CA SER A 166 22.35 -5.52 7.15
C SER A 166 21.42 -4.34 7.45
N ILE A 167 20.17 -4.65 7.79
CA ILE A 167 19.16 -3.67 8.19
C ILE A 167 19.16 -3.61 9.71
N VAL A 168 19.50 -2.45 10.26
CA VAL A 168 19.63 -2.24 11.71
C VAL A 168 18.68 -1.12 12.16
N VAL A 169 17.78 -1.44 13.08
CA VAL A 169 16.81 -0.50 13.66
C VAL A 169 16.96 -0.52 15.17
N ASP A 170 17.21 0.63 15.78
CA ASP A 170 17.44 0.76 17.23
C ASP A 170 18.49 -0.25 17.75
N ASP A 171 19.63 -0.35 17.04
CA ASP A 171 20.76 -1.26 17.33
C ASP A 171 20.45 -2.77 17.21
N LEU A 172 19.25 -3.12 16.71
CA LEU A 172 18.82 -4.50 16.47
C LEU A 172 18.88 -4.82 14.98
N VAL A 173 19.52 -5.93 14.62
CA VAL A 173 19.52 -6.46 13.26
C VAL A 173 18.16 -7.11 12.99
N VAL A 174 17.44 -6.63 11.97
CA VAL A 174 16.06 -7.07 11.65
C VAL A 174 15.98 -7.94 10.40
N ASP A 175 17.13 -8.36 9.87
CA ASP A 175 17.22 -9.12 8.62
C ASP A 175 16.34 -10.37 8.62
N SER A 176 16.31 -11.14 9.72
CA SER A 176 15.50 -12.37 9.85
C SER A 176 13.99 -12.12 9.73
N GLU A 177 13.52 -10.93 10.08
CA GLU A 177 12.11 -10.53 10.01
C GLU A 177 11.68 -10.12 8.59
N ILE A 178 12.64 -9.91 7.68
CA ILE A 178 12.40 -9.47 6.31
C ILE A 178 12.73 -10.61 5.33
N PRO A 179 11.75 -11.07 4.51
CA PRO A 179 12.02 -12.09 3.51
C PRO A 179 13.15 -11.67 2.56
N LYS A 180 14.03 -12.62 2.20
CA LYS A 180 15.24 -12.37 1.41
C LYS A 180 15.00 -11.56 0.13
N HIS A 181 13.91 -11.85 -0.59
CA HIS A 181 13.56 -11.14 -1.83
C HIS A 181 13.17 -9.68 -1.60
N PHE A 182 12.53 -9.35 -0.48
CA PHE A 182 12.26 -7.96 -0.10
C PHE A 182 13.54 -7.25 0.31
N ARG A 183 14.46 -7.94 1.02
CA ARG A 183 15.76 -7.39 1.40
C ARG A 183 16.61 -7.00 0.19
N ILE A 184 16.63 -7.83 -0.85
CA ILE A 184 17.31 -7.51 -2.13
C ILE A 184 16.78 -6.22 -2.73
N LYS A 185 15.46 -6.11 -2.88
CA LYS A 185 14.83 -4.90 -3.44
C LYS A 185 15.05 -3.67 -2.56
N TYR A 186 15.02 -3.83 -1.25
CA TYR A 186 15.30 -2.76 -0.32
C TYR A 186 16.76 -2.29 -0.41
N TYR A 187 17.70 -3.23 -0.52
CA TYR A 187 19.10 -2.94 -0.80
C TYR A 187 19.25 -2.16 -2.11
N GLU A 188 18.60 -2.58 -3.21
CA GLU A 188 18.63 -1.85 -4.48
C GLU A 188 18.14 -0.39 -4.33
N LEU A 189 17.09 -0.18 -3.55
CA LEU A 189 16.58 1.16 -3.24
C LEU A 189 17.61 1.99 -2.45
N CYS A 190 18.16 1.43 -1.37
CA CYS A 190 19.20 2.09 -0.56
C CYS A 190 20.44 2.41 -1.42
N HIS A 191 20.88 1.45 -2.23
CA HIS A 191 22.02 1.57 -3.14
C HIS A 191 21.80 2.69 -4.17
N SER A 192 20.58 2.80 -4.73
CA SER A 192 20.24 3.89 -5.65
C SER A 192 20.35 5.27 -5.02
N GLN A 193 20.11 5.37 -3.70
CA GLN A 193 20.19 6.61 -2.92
C GLN A 193 21.53 6.76 -2.19
N LYS A 194 22.46 5.81 -2.34
CA LYS A 194 23.75 5.74 -1.64
C LYS A 194 23.62 5.98 -0.12
N SER A 195 22.55 5.49 0.48
CA SER A 195 22.29 5.65 1.90
C SER A 195 21.27 4.65 2.42
N TYR A 196 21.33 4.36 3.71
CA TYR A 196 20.27 3.63 4.40
C TYR A 196 19.01 4.49 4.44
N LEU A 197 17.92 4.01 3.83
CA LEU A 197 16.68 4.77 3.80
C LEU A 197 16.04 4.93 5.19
N HIS A 198 16.36 4.02 6.12
CA HIS A 198 15.85 3.99 7.50
C HIS A 198 16.77 4.67 8.52
N GLU A 199 17.86 5.33 8.09
CA GLU A 199 18.87 5.91 8.99
C GLU A 199 18.30 6.92 10.00
N ASN A 200 17.30 7.70 9.57
CA ASN A 200 16.68 8.75 10.38
C ASN A 200 15.31 8.35 10.95
N LEU A 201 14.95 7.06 10.87
CA LEU A 201 13.69 6.57 11.41
C LEU A 201 13.64 6.86 12.93
N LEU A 202 12.50 7.37 13.43
CA LEU A 202 12.39 7.72 14.85
C LEU A 202 12.74 6.54 15.75
N LYS A 203 13.55 6.82 16.78
CA LYS A 203 13.98 5.80 17.75
C LYS A 203 12.83 5.35 18.65
N GLY A 204 12.93 4.12 19.13
CA GLY A 204 11.97 3.53 20.06
C GLY A 204 10.75 2.90 19.39
N PHE A 205 10.79 2.71 18.06
CA PHE A 205 9.76 1.95 17.38
C PHE A 205 9.86 0.46 17.70
N ASN A 206 8.72 -0.21 17.66
CA ASN A 206 8.73 -1.66 17.66
C ASN A 206 9.38 -2.15 16.35
N VAL A 207 10.30 -3.12 16.44
CA VAL A 207 10.97 -3.73 15.29
C VAL A 207 9.97 -4.14 14.20
N LYS A 208 8.82 -4.72 14.57
CA LYS A 208 7.78 -5.12 13.60
C LYS A 208 7.20 -3.94 12.83
N LEU A 209 7.08 -2.77 13.47
CA LEU A 209 6.60 -1.57 12.80
C LEU A 209 7.64 -1.06 11.79
N ALA A 210 8.92 -1.03 12.17
CA ALA A 210 9.99 -0.64 11.26
C ALA A 210 10.11 -1.59 10.06
N VAL A 211 10.03 -2.91 10.31
CA VAL A 211 9.94 -3.93 9.26
C VAL A 211 8.74 -3.69 8.35
N GLY A 212 7.57 -3.39 8.92
CA GLY A 212 6.36 -3.04 8.16
C GLY A 212 6.56 -1.83 7.25
N ILE A 213 7.18 -0.76 7.75
CA ILE A 213 7.51 0.45 6.96
C ILE A 213 8.45 0.10 5.80
N ILE A 214 9.47 -0.71 6.05
CA ILE A 214 10.43 -1.16 5.03
C ILE A 214 9.74 -1.97 3.94
N LEU A 215 8.94 -2.98 4.33
CA LEU A 215 8.20 -3.82 3.39
C LEU A 215 7.24 -3.00 2.53
N GLU A 216 6.47 -2.10 3.15
CA GLU A 216 5.52 -1.26 2.43
C GLU A 216 6.23 -0.28 1.48
N THR A 217 7.39 0.26 1.89
CA THR A 217 8.23 1.10 1.02
C THR A 217 8.66 0.34 -0.25
N VAL A 218 9.09 -0.91 -0.10
CA VAL A 218 9.46 -1.76 -1.26
C VAL A 218 8.25 -2.04 -2.14
N THR A 219 7.12 -2.40 -1.55
CA THR A 219 5.88 -2.69 -2.29
C THR A 219 5.42 -1.48 -3.11
N ILE A 220 5.41 -0.30 -2.51
CA ILE A 220 5.05 0.95 -3.22
C ILE A 220 6.08 1.25 -4.32
N ALA A 221 7.38 1.07 -4.06
CA ALA A 221 8.40 1.32 -5.08
C ALA A 221 8.25 0.40 -6.30
N ASP A 222 7.95 -0.89 -6.07
CA ASP A 222 7.65 -1.85 -7.14
C ASP A 222 6.37 -1.48 -7.89
N ALA A 223 5.32 -1.09 -7.17
CA ALA A 223 4.08 -0.65 -7.79
C ALA A 223 4.31 0.60 -8.67
N ILE A 224 5.07 1.59 -8.18
CA ILE A 224 5.51 2.77 -8.94
C ILE A 224 6.30 2.35 -10.19
N LYS A 225 7.17 1.34 -10.09
CA LYS A 225 7.98 0.85 -11.22
C LYS A 225 7.14 0.09 -12.24
N ALA A 226 6.12 -0.65 -11.79
CA ALA A 226 5.19 -1.41 -12.63
C ALA A 226 4.02 -0.57 -13.17
N CYS A 227 3.97 0.72 -12.82
CA CYS A 227 2.88 1.60 -13.20
C CYS A 227 2.61 1.64 -14.70
N LYS A 228 1.34 1.46 -15.09
CA LYS A 228 0.82 1.67 -16.44
C LYS A 228 -0.13 2.87 -16.46
N VAL A 229 -0.44 3.36 -17.65
CA VAL A 229 -1.31 4.54 -17.85
C VAL A 229 -2.73 4.34 -17.27
N ASP A 230 -3.19 3.08 -17.15
CA ASP A 230 -4.53 2.73 -16.65
C ASP A 230 -4.68 2.78 -15.12
N ILE A 231 -3.70 3.31 -14.39
CA ILE A 231 -3.77 3.36 -12.92
C ILE A 231 -4.87 4.31 -12.44
N ALA A 232 -5.64 3.85 -11.45
CA ALA A 232 -6.59 4.68 -10.75
C ALA A 232 -5.84 5.82 -10.01
N ARG A 233 -6.26 7.08 -10.22
CA ARG A 233 -5.70 8.23 -9.51
C ARG A 233 -5.73 8.05 -7.99
N ASP A 234 -6.68 7.27 -7.49
CA ASP A 234 -6.85 6.96 -6.06
C ASP A 234 -5.69 6.15 -5.49
N ASP A 235 -5.06 5.27 -6.29
CA ASP A 235 -3.91 4.48 -5.86
C ASP A 235 -2.68 5.37 -5.67
N LEU A 236 -2.43 6.27 -6.64
CA LEU A 236 -1.33 7.24 -6.57
C LEU A 236 -1.47 8.17 -5.36
N ALA A 237 -2.68 8.66 -5.10
CA ALA A 237 -2.95 9.50 -3.94
C ALA A 237 -2.76 8.75 -2.62
N THR A 238 -3.12 7.46 -2.57
CA THR A 238 -2.93 6.61 -1.39
C THR A 238 -1.44 6.36 -1.14
N TRP A 239 -0.68 6.03 -2.18
CA TRP A 239 0.76 5.83 -2.06
C TRP A 239 1.49 7.11 -1.64
N ASP A 240 1.13 8.30 -2.16
CA ASP A 240 1.75 9.55 -1.72
C ASP A 240 1.50 9.82 -0.23
N LYS A 241 0.27 9.58 0.25
CA LYS A 241 -0.06 9.74 1.68
C LYS A 241 0.74 8.77 2.55
N THR A 242 0.86 7.51 2.15
CA THR A 242 1.65 6.51 2.88
C THR A 242 3.13 6.89 2.92
N LEU A 243 3.71 7.24 1.76
CA LEU A 243 5.10 7.68 1.67
C LEU A 243 5.33 8.98 2.44
N LYS A 244 4.37 9.91 2.45
CA LYS A 244 4.44 11.13 3.25
C LYS A 244 4.51 10.81 4.74
N ALA A 245 3.66 9.90 5.22
CA ALA A 245 3.72 9.45 6.61
C ALA A 245 5.07 8.81 6.94
N PHE A 246 5.62 7.97 6.05
CA PHE A 246 6.95 7.38 6.27
C PHE A 246 8.06 8.42 6.30
N GLU A 247 7.99 9.43 5.43
CA GLU A 247 8.91 10.57 5.44
C GLU A 247 8.83 11.36 6.74
N ASP A 248 7.62 11.58 7.27
CA ASP A 248 7.41 12.26 8.55
C ASP A 248 7.91 11.43 9.75
N LEU A 249 7.97 10.11 9.62
CA LEU A 249 8.60 9.20 10.59
C LEU A 249 10.14 9.13 10.43
N GLY A 250 10.71 9.85 9.46
CA GLY A 250 12.15 9.96 9.24
C GLY A 250 12.71 9.04 8.15
N MET A 251 11.86 8.32 7.40
CA MET A 251 12.31 7.49 6.28
C MET A 251 12.69 8.36 5.08
N LYS A 252 13.84 8.08 4.44
CA LYS A 252 14.32 8.83 3.25
C LYS A 252 13.60 8.41 1.96
N VAL A 253 12.28 8.61 1.87
CA VAL A 253 11.45 8.20 0.71
C VAL A 253 11.04 9.33 -0.23
N GLY A 254 11.57 10.55 -0.03
CA GLY A 254 11.22 11.72 -0.84
C GLY A 254 11.46 11.53 -2.35
N PHE A 255 12.43 10.70 -2.75
CA PHE A 255 12.68 10.39 -4.16
C PHE A 255 11.53 9.60 -4.81
N LEU A 256 10.84 8.72 -4.07
CA LEU A 256 9.66 8.00 -4.55
C LEU A 256 8.48 8.96 -4.72
N ARG A 257 8.28 9.87 -3.76
CA ARG A 257 7.25 10.91 -3.82
C ARG A 257 7.47 11.85 -5.00
N ALA A 258 8.70 12.28 -5.23
CA ALA A 258 9.06 13.10 -6.39
C ALA A 258 8.78 12.39 -7.72
N ARG A 259 9.05 11.08 -7.79
CA ARG A 259 8.70 10.26 -8.97
C ARG A 259 7.18 10.17 -9.16
N LEU A 260 6.43 9.95 -8.08
CA LEU A 260 4.98 9.88 -8.11
C LEU A 260 4.36 11.22 -8.56
N CYS A 261 4.87 12.35 -8.08
CA CYS A 261 4.45 13.67 -8.53
C CYS A 261 4.62 13.86 -10.04
N LYS A 262 5.74 13.37 -10.62
CA LYS A 262 5.97 13.41 -12.07
C LYS A 262 4.96 12.55 -12.83
N LEU A 263 4.66 11.34 -12.33
CA LEU A 263 3.67 10.46 -12.94
C LEU A 263 2.27 11.08 -12.94
N VAL A 264 1.88 11.73 -11.84
CA VAL A 264 0.59 12.45 -11.76
C VAL A 264 0.53 13.60 -12.77
N GLY A 265 1.62 14.35 -12.95
CA GLY A 265 1.71 15.40 -13.97
C GLY A 265 1.51 14.86 -15.39
N LEU A 266 2.21 13.77 -15.74
CA LEU A 266 2.06 13.12 -17.05
C LEU A 266 0.64 12.59 -17.29
N LEU A 267 -0.01 12.02 -16.27
CA LEU A 267 -1.40 11.57 -16.36
C LEU A 267 -2.37 12.74 -16.54
N PHE A 268 -2.08 13.91 -15.96
CA PHE A 268 -2.88 15.10 -16.16
C PHE A 268 -2.79 15.59 -17.62
N GLU A 269 -1.57 15.75 -18.13
CA GLU A 269 -1.33 16.17 -19.53
C GLU A 269 -1.97 15.21 -20.53
N LEU A 270 -1.86 13.90 -20.31
CA LEU A 270 -2.49 12.90 -21.17
C LEU A 270 -4.02 13.02 -21.21
N ASN A 271 -4.64 13.28 -20.06
CA ASN A 271 -6.10 13.45 -19.99
C ASN A 271 -6.55 14.73 -20.72
N GLU A 272 -5.82 15.84 -20.61
CA GLU A 272 -6.12 17.05 -21.39
C GLU A 272 -6.05 16.79 -22.89
N LEU A 273 -5.01 16.08 -23.36
CA LEU A 273 -4.88 15.71 -24.78
C LEU A 273 -6.02 14.80 -25.25
N LEU A 274 -6.41 13.84 -24.43
CA LEU A 274 -7.48 12.90 -24.74
C LEU A 274 -8.85 13.59 -24.82
N GLU A 275 -9.15 14.49 -23.88
CA GLU A 275 -10.38 15.30 -23.91
C GLU A 275 -10.39 16.27 -25.10
N ALA A 276 -9.26 16.90 -25.43
CA ALA A 276 -9.14 17.73 -26.64
C ALA A 276 -9.44 16.91 -27.92
N LYS A 277 -8.90 15.69 -28.02
CA LYS A 277 -9.14 14.80 -29.17
C LYS A 277 -10.59 14.32 -29.26
N LYS A 278 -11.23 14.00 -28.14
CA LYS A 278 -12.67 13.69 -28.12
C LYS A 278 -13.52 14.87 -28.61
N ASN A 279 -13.18 16.09 -28.19
CA ASN A 279 -13.90 17.28 -28.63
C ASN A 279 -13.73 17.55 -30.13
N GLU A 280 -12.51 17.37 -30.66
CA GLU A 280 -12.26 17.43 -32.11
C GLU A 280 -13.07 16.37 -32.87
N GLN A 281 -13.14 15.15 -32.35
CA GLN A 281 -13.94 14.07 -32.94
C GLN A 281 -15.43 14.44 -32.99
N VAL A 282 -16.01 14.90 -31.88
CA VAL A 282 -17.41 15.32 -31.83
C VAL A 282 -17.69 16.44 -32.85
N LYS A 283 -16.77 17.41 -32.98
CA LYS A 283 -16.90 18.49 -33.97
C LYS A 283 -16.87 17.95 -35.40
N ALA A 284 -15.97 17.02 -35.71
CA ALA A 284 -15.88 16.40 -37.03
C ALA A 284 -17.14 15.57 -37.35
N GLU A 285 -17.68 14.85 -36.37
CA GLU A 285 -18.94 14.10 -36.51
C GLU A 285 -20.14 15.01 -36.80
N GLU A 286 -20.20 16.18 -36.16
CA GLU A 286 -21.24 17.18 -36.39
C GLU A 286 -21.16 17.80 -37.79
N GLU A 287 -19.97 18.17 -38.26
CA GLU A 287 -19.80 18.67 -39.63
C GLU A 287 -20.14 17.59 -40.66
N MET A 288 -19.75 16.33 -40.44
CA MET A 288 -20.17 15.20 -41.28
C MET A 288 -21.69 15.02 -41.29
N ARG A 289 -22.38 15.27 -40.16
CA ARG A 289 -23.84 15.24 -40.10
C ARG A 289 -24.47 16.33 -40.97
N ARG A 290 -23.93 17.55 -40.95
CA ARG A 290 -24.40 18.65 -41.80
C ARG A 290 -24.20 18.35 -43.29
N VAL A 291 -23.02 17.83 -43.66
CA VAL A 291 -22.74 17.42 -45.04
C VAL A 291 -23.74 16.36 -45.51
N ARG A 292 -24.03 15.35 -44.68
CA ARG A 292 -25.05 14.33 -44.99
C ARG A 292 -26.43 14.93 -45.23
N GLU A 293 -26.81 15.96 -44.48
CA GLU A 293 -28.11 16.63 -44.67
C GLU A 293 -28.16 17.43 -45.97
N VAL A 294 -27.08 18.13 -46.32
CA VAL A 294 -26.97 18.81 -47.61
C VAL A 294 -27.06 17.83 -48.77
N ILE A 295 -26.40 16.67 -48.69
CA ILE A 295 -26.46 15.63 -49.72
C ILE A 295 -27.91 15.16 -49.93
N LYS A 296 -28.64 14.84 -48.84
CA LYS A 296 -30.05 14.44 -48.95
C LYS A 296 -30.92 15.49 -49.62
N ASN A 297 -30.71 16.76 -49.31
CA ASN A 297 -31.48 17.85 -49.93
C ASN A 297 -31.20 17.95 -51.43
N LEU A 298 -29.93 17.81 -51.83
CA LEU A 298 -29.54 17.80 -53.24
C LEU A 298 -30.13 16.59 -53.98
N ASP A 299 -30.15 15.40 -53.36
CA ASP A 299 -30.77 14.21 -53.96
C ASP A 299 -32.25 14.43 -54.28
N VAL A 300 -33.01 15.03 -53.34
CA VAL A 300 -34.42 15.38 -53.55
C VAL A 300 -34.60 16.40 -54.68
N GLU A 301 -33.70 17.39 -54.78
CA GLU A 301 -33.74 18.39 -55.84
C GLU A 301 -33.46 17.78 -57.22
N ILE A 302 -32.49 16.87 -57.30
CA ILE A 302 -32.15 16.12 -58.53
C ILE A 302 -33.35 15.31 -59.00
N GLU A 303 -33.99 14.53 -58.11
CA GLU A 303 -35.19 13.74 -58.45
C GLU A 303 -36.34 14.63 -59.00
N SER A 304 -36.53 15.82 -58.41
CA SER A 304 -37.54 16.78 -58.87
C SER A 304 -37.23 17.31 -60.28
N LEU A 305 -35.96 17.63 -60.54
CA LEU A 305 -35.52 18.12 -61.85
C LEU A 305 -35.59 17.04 -62.92
N GLU A 306 -35.28 15.78 -62.60
CA GLU A 306 -35.45 14.66 -63.52
C GLU A 306 -36.92 14.47 -63.95
N LEU A 307 -37.87 14.60 -63.01
CA LEU A 307 -39.29 14.54 -63.34
C LEU A 307 -39.72 15.68 -64.28
N LYS A 308 -39.24 16.90 -64.02
CA LYS A 308 -39.49 18.05 -64.91
C LYS A 308 -38.86 17.85 -66.28
N GLY A 309 -37.66 17.27 -66.35
CA GLY A 309 -36.97 16.92 -67.58
C GLY A 309 -37.80 15.97 -68.45
N LYS A 310 -38.34 14.89 -67.86
CA LYS A 310 -39.24 13.95 -68.56
C LYS A 310 -40.48 14.63 -69.13
N ASN A 311 -41.07 15.56 -68.38
CA ASN A 311 -42.24 16.32 -68.86
C ASN A 311 -41.88 17.25 -70.02
N LEU A 312 -40.73 17.93 -69.96
CA LEU A 312 -40.24 18.77 -71.05
C LEU A 312 -39.91 17.96 -72.29
N GLU A 313 -39.32 16.78 -72.14
CA GLU A 313 -39.04 15.85 -73.23
C GLU A 313 -40.31 15.39 -73.93
N LEU A 314 -41.37 15.10 -73.15
CA LEU A 314 -42.69 14.78 -73.70
C LEU A 314 -43.34 15.96 -74.44
N ALA A 315 -43.23 17.17 -73.89
CA ALA A 315 -43.70 18.39 -74.54
C ALA A 315 -42.94 18.67 -75.84
N PHE A 316 -41.61 18.52 -75.82
CA PHE A 316 -40.75 18.66 -77.00
C PHE A 316 -41.14 17.67 -78.10
N CYS A 317 -41.32 16.39 -77.77
CA CYS A 317 -41.78 15.37 -78.71
C CYS A 317 -43.17 15.67 -79.29
N THR A 318 -44.07 16.25 -78.50
CA THR A 318 -45.41 16.62 -78.96
C THR A 318 -45.34 17.74 -80.00
N GLU A 319 -44.59 18.80 -79.71
CA GLU A 319 -44.43 19.95 -80.59
C GLU A 319 -43.67 19.57 -81.87
N ALA A 320 -42.58 18.80 -81.75
CA ALA A 320 -41.77 18.37 -82.89
C ALA A 320 -42.52 17.47 -83.89
N ASN A 321 -43.57 16.76 -83.43
CA ASN A 321 -44.42 15.91 -84.27
C ASN A 321 -45.74 16.58 -84.67
N ALA A 322 -45.94 17.87 -84.37
CA ALA A 322 -47.15 18.59 -84.76
C ALA A 322 -47.19 18.82 -86.29
N PRO A 323 -48.38 18.85 -86.92
CA PRO A 323 -48.51 19.17 -88.33
C PRO A 323 -48.08 20.62 -88.64
N TRP A 324 -47.42 20.83 -89.79
CA TRP A 324 -46.98 22.14 -90.29
C TRP A 324 -48.14 23.07 -90.66
#